data_AF-A0A257XDQ8-F1
#
_entry.id   AF-A0A257XDQ8-F1
#
_cell.length_a   1.000
_cell.length_b   1.000
_cell.length_c   1.000
_cell.angle_alpha   90.00
_cell.angle_beta   90.00
_cell.angle_gamma   90.00
#
_symmetry.space_group_name_H-M   'P 1'
#
loop_
_entity.id
_entity.type
_entity.pdbx_description
1 polymer ?
#
loop_
_entity_poly.entity_id
_entity_poly.type
_entity_poly.pdbx_seq_one_letter_code
_entity_poly.pdbx_strand_id
1 'polypeptide(L)'
;MSRLKLHFALALSALTHALFLLWPERAAEAPRSAPAPALQARLQAAPAAPAPRVSEPNEPLLKDTRNEQAAPTPRPPPVVRAPQSTTATAEAREQAQQKLNRHVFYPPEAIERELEGDVTLRLLLDASGRVIDAAVLAGSGHAILDRAALDAARQIGRIDAGGARELLLPVVFRLD
;
A
#
# COMPACT_ATOMS: atom_id res chain seq x y z
N MET A 1 29.48 -40.53 -33.75
CA MET A 1 28.86 -39.20 -33.93
C MET A 1 28.35 -38.53 -32.64
N SER A 2 28.72 -39.00 -31.43
CA SER A 2 28.20 -38.45 -30.16
C SER A 2 29.07 -37.33 -29.55
N ARG A 3 30.40 -37.40 -29.69
CA ARG A 3 31.33 -36.42 -29.11
C ARG A 3 31.15 -34.99 -29.65
N LEU A 4 30.84 -34.85 -30.95
CA LEU A 4 30.54 -33.54 -31.55
C LEU A 4 29.28 -32.90 -30.94
N LYS A 5 28.27 -33.69 -30.58
CA LYS A 5 27.01 -33.21 -29.99
C LYS A 5 27.21 -32.67 -28.57
N LEU A 6 28.10 -33.29 -27.79
CA LEU A 6 28.45 -32.84 -26.45
C LEU A 6 29.13 -31.47 -26.48
N HIS A 7 30.13 -31.28 -27.34
CA HIS A 7 30.80 -29.99 -27.48
C HIS A 7 29.84 -28.90 -27.96
N PHE A 8 28.92 -29.24 -28.86
CA PHE A 8 27.89 -28.32 -29.34
C PHE A 8 26.92 -27.92 -28.23
N ALA A 9 26.48 -28.86 -27.39
CA ALA A 9 25.63 -28.58 -26.25
C ALA A 9 26.33 -27.72 -25.19
N LEU A 10 27.62 -27.98 -24.92
CA LEU A 10 28.44 -27.17 -24.02
C LEU A 10 28.63 -25.74 -24.55
N ALA A 11 28.95 -25.59 -25.84
CA ALA A 11 29.11 -24.29 -26.47
C ALA A 11 27.81 -23.50 -26.46
N LEU A 12 26.68 -24.14 -26.77
CA LEU A 12 25.36 -23.51 -26.74
C LEU A 12 25.00 -23.07 -25.32
N SER A 13 25.22 -23.93 -24.31
CA SER A 13 24.99 -23.58 -22.91
C SER A 13 25.84 -22.38 -22.47
N ALA A 14 27.13 -22.38 -22.77
CA ALA A 14 28.03 -21.28 -22.44
C ALA A 14 27.63 -19.97 -23.14
N LEU A 15 27.20 -20.05 -24.41
CA LEU A 15 26.73 -18.90 -25.18
C LEU A 15 25.45 -18.31 -24.57
N THR A 16 24.50 -19.15 -24.14
CA THR A 16 23.26 -18.69 -23.51
C THR A 16 23.53 -17.97 -22.18
N HIS A 17 24.44 -18.51 -21.37
CA HIS A 17 24.83 -17.88 -20.10
C HIS A 17 25.59 -16.58 -20.34
N ALA A 18 26.49 -16.53 -21.32
CA ALA A 18 27.17 -15.30 -21.70
C ALA A 18 26.17 -14.24 -22.19
N LEU A 19 25.18 -14.63 -23.00
CA LEU A 19 24.16 -13.69 -23.48
C LEU A 19 23.29 -13.13 -22.33
N PHE A 20 23.04 -13.93 -21.30
CA PHE A 20 22.30 -13.48 -20.11
C PHE A 20 23.14 -12.57 -19.22
N LEU A 21 24.42 -12.90 -18.99
CA LEU A 21 25.36 -12.10 -18.18
C LEU A 21 25.74 -10.77 -18.83
N LEU A 22 25.84 -10.75 -20.15
CA LEU A 22 26.13 -9.54 -20.93
C LEU A 22 24.86 -8.79 -21.34
N TRP A 23 23.68 -9.23 -20.89
CA TRP A 23 22.45 -8.50 -21.17
C TRP A 23 22.54 -7.14 -20.49
N PRO A 24 22.55 -6.03 -21.25
CA PRO A 24 22.58 -4.72 -20.64
C PRO A 24 21.26 -4.53 -19.93
N GLU A 25 21.30 -4.52 -18.60
CA GLU A 25 20.26 -3.91 -17.77
C GLU A 25 20.05 -2.52 -18.37
N ARG A 26 19.00 -2.36 -19.19
CA ARG A 26 18.56 -1.04 -19.63
C ARG A 26 18.17 -0.35 -18.35
N ALA A 27 19.10 0.40 -17.78
CA ALA A 27 18.84 1.35 -16.73
C ALA A 27 17.76 2.26 -17.30
N ALA A 28 16.52 2.00 -16.90
CA ALA A 28 15.45 2.95 -17.08
C ALA A 28 15.92 4.18 -16.30
N GLU A 29 16.46 5.16 -17.02
CA GLU A 29 16.78 6.48 -16.49
C GLU A 29 15.51 6.96 -15.79
N ALA A 30 15.48 6.87 -14.46
CA ALA A 30 14.36 7.34 -13.68
C ALA A 30 14.16 8.81 -14.06
N PRO A 31 12.95 9.23 -14.48
CA PRO A 31 12.72 10.63 -14.82
C PRO A 31 13.07 11.44 -13.58
N ARG A 32 14.12 12.28 -13.67
CA ARG A 32 14.47 13.22 -12.61
C ARG A 32 13.21 13.99 -12.28
N SER A 33 12.71 13.81 -11.05
CA SER A 33 11.60 14.56 -10.51
C SER A 33 11.95 16.05 -10.59
N ALA A 34 11.36 16.75 -11.55
CA ALA A 34 11.46 18.20 -11.60
C ALA A 34 10.90 18.76 -10.26
N PRO A 35 11.55 19.75 -9.64
CA PRO A 35 11.02 20.35 -8.41
C PRO A 35 9.64 20.93 -8.71
N ALA A 36 8.64 20.52 -7.93
CA ALA A 36 7.28 21.03 -8.06
C ALA A 36 7.29 22.56 -7.92
N PRO A 37 6.52 23.31 -8.73
CA PRO A 37 6.45 24.76 -8.62
C PRO A 37 5.97 25.12 -7.21
N ALA A 38 6.74 25.93 -6.50
CA ALA A 38 6.39 26.39 -5.16
C ALA A 38 5.08 27.20 -5.23
N LEU A 39 4.04 26.72 -4.55
CA LEU A 39 2.76 27.40 -4.44
C LEU A 39 2.95 28.70 -3.65
N GLN A 40 2.86 29.85 -4.31
CA GLN A 40 2.98 31.15 -3.65
C GLN A 40 1.60 31.63 -3.20
N ALA A 41 1.36 31.68 -1.89
CA ALA A 41 0.21 32.36 -1.32
C ALA A 41 0.48 33.87 -1.30
N ARG A 42 -0.05 34.59 -2.28
CA ARG A 42 0.00 36.06 -2.30
C ARG A 42 -1.23 36.62 -1.60
N LEU A 43 -1.04 37.26 -0.44
CA LEU A 43 -2.12 38.02 0.20
C LEU A 43 -2.46 39.22 -0.70
N GLN A 44 -3.67 39.23 -1.26
CA GLN A 44 -4.18 40.34 -2.05
C GLN A 44 -4.78 41.37 -1.08
N ALA A 45 -4.27 42.61 -1.08
CA ALA A 45 -4.83 43.66 -0.23
C ALA A 45 -6.28 43.94 -0.66
N ALA A 46 -7.19 43.91 0.31
CA ALA A 46 -8.61 44.18 0.08
C ALA A 46 -8.80 45.58 -0.52
N PRO A 47 -9.63 45.74 -1.56
CA PRO A 47 -10.01 47.07 -2.06
C PRO A 47 -10.66 47.86 -0.92
N ALA A 48 -10.24 49.11 -0.73
CA ALA A 48 -10.83 50.00 0.24
C ALA A 48 -12.34 50.16 -0.04
N ALA A 49 -13.17 49.62 0.84
CA ALA A 49 -14.61 49.81 0.80
C ALA A 49 -14.92 51.32 1.01
N PRO A 50 -15.85 51.91 0.26
CA PRO A 50 -16.32 53.25 0.56
C PRO A 50 -17.07 53.28 1.90
N ALA A 51 -16.81 54.35 2.66
CA ALA A 51 -17.23 54.62 4.04
C ALA A 51 -18.74 54.37 4.33
N PRO A 52 -19.08 54.03 5.59
CA PRO A 52 -20.43 53.66 6.00
C PRO A 52 -21.40 54.84 5.91
N ARG A 53 -22.51 54.68 5.17
CA ARG A 53 -23.67 55.56 5.34
C ARG A 53 -24.42 55.10 6.59
N VAL A 54 -24.30 55.92 7.63
CA VAL A 54 -25.15 55.94 8.82
C VAL A 54 -26.61 56.07 8.38
N SER A 55 -27.43 55.12 8.78
CA SER A 55 -28.90 55.22 8.78
C SER A 55 -29.43 54.35 9.91
N GLU A 56 -29.37 54.90 11.13
CA GLU A 56 -30.35 54.65 12.18
C GLU A 56 -31.12 55.98 12.39
N PRO A 57 -32.33 56.04 12.99
CA PRO A 57 -33.01 55.03 13.83
C PRO A 57 -34.54 54.91 13.63
N ASN A 58 -35.15 53.85 14.21
CA ASN A 58 -36.56 53.65 14.66
C ASN A 58 -36.90 52.17 14.45
N GLU A 59 -37.31 51.32 15.40
CA GLU A 59 -37.94 51.45 16.73
C GLU A 59 -37.69 50.11 17.47
N PRO A 60 -37.66 50.06 18.81
CA PRO A 60 -37.36 48.82 19.54
C PRO A 60 -38.64 48.01 19.71
N LEU A 61 -38.75 46.89 18.99
CA LEU A 61 -39.81 45.90 19.23
C LEU A 61 -39.19 44.54 19.52
N LEU A 62 -39.02 44.28 20.81
CA LEU A 62 -38.87 42.97 21.40
C LEU A 62 -39.95 42.02 20.82
N LYS A 63 -39.51 41.05 20.03
CA LYS A 63 -40.26 39.83 19.74
C LYS A 63 -39.29 38.66 19.86
N ASP A 64 -39.06 38.25 21.11
CA ASP A 64 -38.77 36.86 21.41
C ASP A 64 -39.86 36.01 20.76
N THR A 65 -39.51 35.32 19.69
CA THR A 65 -40.33 34.28 19.08
C THR A 65 -39.39 33.15 18.72
N ARG A 66 -39.08 32.37 19.76
CA ARG A 66 -38.75 30.95 19.65
C ARG A 66 -39.86 30.30 18.82
N ASN A 67 -39.66 30.22 17.52
CA ASN A 67 -40.42 29.36 16.63
C ASN A 67 -39.43 28.59 15.78
N GLU A 68 -39.52 27.28 15.94
CA GLU A 68 -38.82 26.23 15.23
C GLU A 68 -38.86 26.47 13.71
N GLN A 69 -37.71 26.83 13.15
CA GLN A 69 -37.42 26.57 11.75
C GLN A 69 -36.34 25.49 11.73
N ALA A 70 -36.77 24.23 11.85
CA ALA A 70 -35.94 23.09 11.53
C ALA A 70 -35.57 23.18 10.05
N ALA A 71 -34.40 23.76 9.76
CA ALA A 71 -33.77 23.64 8.47
C ALA A 71 -33.55 22.13 8.18
N PRO A 72 -33.89 21.62 6.99
CA PRO A 72 -33.57 20.25 6.64
C PRO A 72 -32.05 20.09 6.65
N THR A 73 -31.56 19.29 7.58
CA THR A 73 -30.14 18.95 7.70
C THR A 73 -29.64 18.38 6.36
N PRO A 74 -28.48 18.82 5.84
CA PRO A 74 -27.86 18.15 4.71
C PRO A 74 -27.62 16.69 5.11
N ARG A 75 -28.12 15.77 4.29
CA ARG A 75 -27.87 14.34 4.44
C ARG A 75 -26.34 14.13 4.46
N PRO A 76 -25.75 13.57 5.53
CA PRO A 76 -24.32 13.28 5.51
C PRO A 76 -24.02 12.35 4.32
N PRO A 77 -22.88 12.51 3.61
CA PRO A 77 -22.48 11.55 2.58
C PRO A 77 -22.44 10.14 3.19
N PRO A 78 -22.74 9.09 2.42
CA PRO A 78 -22.63 7.73 2.91
C PRO A 78 -21.22 7.54 3.45
N VAL A 79 -21.11 7.38 4.78
CA VAL A 79 -19.88 6.97 5.44
C VAL A 79 -19.45 5.70 4.73
N VAL A 80 -18.35 5.79 3.98
CA VAL A 80 -17.59 4.62 3.54
C VAL A 80 -17.42 3.79 4.80
N ARG A 81 -18.08 2.63 4.86
CA ARG A 81 -18.00 1.71 6.00
C ARG A 81 -16.53 1.51 6.31
N ALA A 82 -16.04 2.12 7.39
CA ALA A 82 -14.86 1.62 8.07
C ALA A 82 -15.12 0.12 8.34
N PRO A 83 -14.18 -0.79 8.07
CA PRO A 83 -14.43 -2.22 8.20
C PRO A 83 -14.75 -2.55 9.66
N GLN A 84 -16.04 -2.60 9.96
CA GLN A 84 -16.60 -3.09 11.21
C GLN A 84 -16.51 -4.61 11.20
N SER A 85 -15.35 -5.16 11.53
CA SER A 85 -15.14 -6.59 11.84
C SER A 85 -13.84 -6.76 12.63
N THR A 86 -13.70 -6.10 13.78
CA THR A 86 -12.42 -6.04 14.52
C THR A 86 -12.00 -7.39 15.11
N THR A 87 -12.94 -8.24 15.54
CA THR A 87 -12.64 -9.56 16.11
C THR A 87 -12.40 -10.62 15.02
N ALA A 88 -13.33 -10.79 14.08
CA ALA A 88 -13.19 -11.76 12.99
C ALA A 88 -11.97 -11.47 12.09
N THR A 89 -11.63 -10.19 11.86
CA THR A 89 -10.41 -9.84 11.11
C THR A 89 -9.15 -10.03 11.95
N ALA A 90 -9.21 -9.87 13.27
CA ALA A 90 -8.05 -10.13 14.14
C ALA A 90 -7.73 -11.63 14.20
N GLU A 91 -8.74 -12.49 14.40
CA GLU A 91 -8.58 -13.95 14.37
C GLU A 91 -8.08 -14.42 12.99
N ALA A 92 -8.62 -13.85 11.92
CA ALA A 92 -8.13 -14.09 10.55
C ALA A 92 -6.67 -13.68 10.37
N ARG A 93 -6.25 -12.54 10.92
CA ARG A 93 -4.86 -12.07 10.89
C ARG A 93 -3.93 -12.99 11.67
N GLU A 94 -4.33 -13.43 12.86
CA GLU A 94 -3.54 -14.36 13.67
C GLU A 94 -3.37 -15.71 12.95
N GLN A 95 -4.45 -16.25 12.39
CA GLN A 95 -4.37 -17.49 11.60
C GLN A 95 -3.51 -17.32 10.34
N ALA A 96 -3.63 -16.19 9.65
CA ALA A 96 -2.78 -15.86 8.52
C ALA A 96 -1.32 -15.74 8.94
N GLN A 97 -1.04 -15.09 10.07
CA GLN A 97 0.30 -14.94 10.62
C GLN A 97 0.91 -16.28 11.00
N GLN A 98 0.13 -17.16 11.61
CA GLN A 98 0.61 -18.48 12.02
C GLN A 98 0.89 -19.37 10.81
N LYS A 99 0.04 -19.33 9.78
CA LYS A 99 0.30 -20.00 8.50
C LYS A 99 1.50 -19.38 7.79
N LEU A 100 1.64 -18.07 7.85
CA LEU A 100 2.75 -17.34 7.25
C LEU A 100 4.07 -17.71 7.93
N ASN A 101 4.16 -17.71 9.26
CA ASN A 101 5.37 -18.11 9.98
C ASN A 101 5.84 -19.53 9.64
N ARG A 102 4.93 -20.44 9.24
CA ARG A 102 5.32 -21.79 8.79
C ARG A 102 5.94 -21.80 7.38
N HIS A 103 5.72 -20.76 6.59
CA HIS A 103 6.13 -20.70 5.18
C HIS A 103 6.99 -19.47 4.84
N VAL A 104 7.22 -18.55 5.79
CA VAL A 104 8.17 -17.45 5.63
C VAL A 104 9.54 -18.06 5.56
N PHE A 105 10.04 -18.13 4.34
CA PHE A 105 11.36 -18.61 4.05
C PHE A 105 12.32 -17.43 4.16
N TYR A 106 13.29 -17.53 5.08
CA TYR A 106 14.38 -16.56 5.18
C TYR A 106 15.37 -16.83 4.04
N PRO A 107 15.58 -15.90 3.09
CA PRO A 107 16.51 -16.12 1.99
C PRO A 107 17.94 -16.31 2.52
N PRO A 108 18.71 -17.29 2.00
CA PRO A 108 20.08 -17.52 2.46
C PRO A 108 20.96 -16.28 2.27
N GLU A 109 20.75 -15.51 1.20
CA GLU A 109 21.48 -14.28 0.92
C GLU A 109 21.20 -13.17 1.95
N ALA A 110 20.03 -13.21 2.60
CA ALA A 110 19.68 -12.26 3.66
C ALA A 110 20.30 -12.68 5.00
N ILE A 111 20.51 -13.98 5.23
CA ILE A 111 21.23 -14.51 6.41
C ILE A 111 22.72 -14.15 6.32
N GLU A 112 23.36 -14.42 5.17
CA GLU A 112 24.78 -14.13 4.95
C GLU A 112 25.12 -12.63 5.10
N ARG A 113 24.14 -11.78 4.85
CA ARG A 113 24.26 -10.31 4.90
C ARG A 113 23.65 -9.71 6.16
N GLU A 114 23.20 -10.55 7.10
CA GLU A 114 22.59 -10.17 8.36
C GLU A 114 21.44 -9.15 8.20
N LEU A 115 20.65 -9.29 7.14
CA LEU A 115 19.61 -8.32 6.78
C LEU A 115 18.32 -8.61 7.54
N GLU A 116 17.83 -7.63 8.28
CA GLU A 116 16.56 -7.70 8.98
C GLU A 116 15.57 -6.63 8.52
N GLY A 117 14.28 -6.82 8.85
CA GLY A 117 13.29 -5.75 8.74
C GLY A 117 11.85 -6.23 8.81
N ASP A 118 10.93 -5.27 8.73
CA ASP A 118 9.49 -5.49 8.68
C ASP A 118 8.92 -5.22 7.29
N VAL A 119 8.05 -6.11 6.81
CA VAL A 119 7.36 -5.97 5.53
C VAL A 119 5.86 -6.00 5.79
N THR A 120 5.13 -4.99 5.36
CA THR A 120 3.65 -5.01 5.42
C THR A 120 3.09 -5.43 4.07
N LEU A 121 2.40 -6.55 4.05
CA LEU A 121 1.74 -7.08 2.84
C LEU A 121 0.24 -6.82 2.85
N ARG A 122 -0.30 -6.58 1.66
CA ARG A 122 -1.73 -6.56 1.37
C ARG A 122 -2.08 -7.76 0.52
N LEU A 123 -2.95 -8.61 1.03
CA LEU A 123 -3.44 -9.80 0.35
C LEU A 123 -4.88 -9.56 -0.09
N LEU A 124 -5.17 -9.86 -1.35
CA LEU A 124 -6.52 -9.93 -1.87
C LEU A 124 -6.96 -11.38 -1.88
N LEU A 125 -8.17 -11.63 -1.35
CA LEU A 125 -8.74 -12.96 -1.16
C LEU A 125 -10.03 -13.10 -1.98
N ASP A 126 -10.25 -14.27 -2.55
CA ASP A 126 -11.54 -14.63 -3.15
C ASP A 126 -12.60 -15.00 -2.10
N ALA A 127 -13.83 -15.28 -2.54
CA ALA A 127 -14.92 -15.68 -1.64
C ALA A 127 -14.65 -17.00 -0.88
N SER A 128 -13.69 -17.80 -1.32
CA SER A 128 -13.24 -19.02 -0.64
C SER A 128 -12.09 -18.74 0.34
N GLY A 129 -11.48 -17.55 0.32
CA GLY A 129 -10.30 -17.22 1.12
C GLY A 129 -8.97 -17.60 0.45
N ARG A 130 -8.97 -17.90 -0.86
CA ARG A 130 -7.72 -18.11 -1.61
C ARG A 130 -7.09 -16.78 -1.98
N VAL A 131 -5.76 -16.68 -1.85
CA VAL A 131 -4.99 -15.51 -2.27
C VAL A 131 -5.04 -15.39 -3.80
N ILE A 132 -5.61 -14.29 -4.29
CA ILE A 132 -5.69 -13.97 -5.73
C ILE A 132 -4.63 -12.94 -6.14
N ASP A 133 -4.21 -12.07 -5.21
CA ASP A 133 -3.17 -11.08 -5.44
C ASP A 133 -2.48 -10.71 -4.12
N ALA A 134 -1.22 -10.28 -4.22
CA ALA A 134 -0.38 -9.89 -3.08
C ALA A 134 0.52 -8.71 -3.48
N ALA A 135 0.50 -7.65 -2.67
CA ALA A 135 1.29 -6.44 -2.89
C ALA A 135 1.98 -5.98 -1.60
N VAL A 136 3.16 -5.39 -1.74
CA VAL A 136 3.88 -4.75 -0.63
C VAL A 136 3.31 -3.35 -0.41
N LEU A 137 2.86 -3.06 0.80
CA LEU A 137 2.44 -1.72 1.22
C LEU A 137 3.57 -0.93 1.85
N ALA A 138 4.37 -1.60 2.68
CA ALA A 138 5.58 -1.04 3.27
C ALA A 138 6.68 -2.10 3.15
N GLY A 139 7.77 -1.72 2.49
CA GLY A 139 8.95 -2.57 2.37
C GLY A 139 9.88 -2.41 3.56
N SER A 140 10.70 -3.43 3.77
CA SER A 140 11.71 -3.52 4.83
C SER A 140 12.95 -2.66 4.61
N GLY A 141 13.02 -1.94 3.48
CA GLY A 141 14.24 -1.31 2.99
C GLY A 141 15.16 -2.26 2.20
N HIS A 142 14.85 -3.57 2.17
CA HIS A 142 15.63 -4.58 1.47
C HIS A 142 14.77 -5.36 0.46
N ALA A 143 15.04 -5.18 -0.84
CA ALA A 143 14.27 -5.84 -1.91
C ALA A 143 14.28 -7.38 -1.82
N ILE A 144 15.32 -7.97 -1.22
CA ILE A 144 15.44 -9.42 -1.02
C ILE A 144 14.37 -9.91 -0.04
N LEU A 145 14.18 -9.20 1.07
CA LEU A 145 13.17 -9.53 2.09
C LEU A 145 11.75 -9.29 1.57
N ASP A 146 11.55 -8.17 0.85
CA ASP A 146 10.24 -7.83 0.27
C ASP A 146 9.79 -8.90 -0.75
N ARG A 147 10.73 -9.38 -1.58
CA ARG A 147 10.46 -10.48 -2.52
C ARG A 147 10.14 -11.78 -1.82
N ALA A 148 10.92 -12.13 -0.78
CA ALA A 148 10.67 -13.33 0.02
C ALA A 148 9.29 -13.31 0.68
N ALA A 149 8.89 -12.16 1.21
CA ALA A 149 7.56 -11.96 1.79
C ALA A 149 6.45 -12.16 0.75
N LEU A 150 6.60 -11.61 -0.45
CA LEU A 150 5.65 -11.84 -1.56
C LEU A 150 5.57 -13.31 -1.99
N ASP A 151 6.72 -14.00 -2.05
CA ASP A 151 6.76 -15.41 -2.42
C ASP A 151 6.10 -16.29 -1.35
N ALA A 152 6.35 -16.00 -0.07
CA ALA A 152 5.66 -16.66 1.05
C ALA A 152 4.14 -16.43 1.01
N ALA A 153 3.70 -15.21 0.73
CA ALA A 153 2.28 -14.88 0.57
C ALA A 153 1.58 -15.69 -0.51
N ARG A 154 2.26 -15.95 -1.65
CA ARG A 154 1.72 -16.79 -2.73
C ARG A 154 1.63 -18.26 -2.32
N GLN A 155 2.51 -18.73 -1.44
CA GLN A 155 2.58 -20.14 -1.04
C GLN A 155 1.57 -20.53 0.06
N ILE A 156 1.12 -19.61 0.90
CA ILE A 156 0.12 -19.88 1.96
C ILE A 156 -1.19 -20.43 1.40
N GLY A 157 -1.53 -20.11 0.15
CA GLY A 157 -2.70 -20.66 -0.55
C GLY A 157 -4.02 -20.10 -0.05
N ARG A 158 -4.58 -20.69 1.02
CA ARG A 158 -5.92 -20.37 1.54
C ARG A 158 -5.90 -19.92 3.00
N ILE A 159 -6.51 -18.76 3.24
CA ILE A 159 -6.65 -18.09 4.54
C ILE A 159 -8.14 -17.93 4.82
N ASP A 160 -8.61 -18.45 5.95
CA ASP A 160 -10.00 -18.25 6.38
C ASP A 160 -10.14 -16.87 7.00
N ALA A 161 -10.40 -15.88 6.15
CA ALA A 161 -10.48 -14.49 6.58
C ALA A 161 -11.89 -14.04 7.02
N GLY A 162 -12.77 -14.98 7.37
CA GLY A 162 -14.15 -14.68 7.80
C GLY A 162 -14.99 -13.93 6.75
N GLY A 163 -14.65 -14.07 5.46
CA GLY A 163 -15.29 -13.33 4.36
C GLY A 163 -14.62 -11.99 4.01
N ALA A 164 -13.52 -11.61 4.67
CA ALA A 164 -12.73 -10.46 4.27
C ALA A 164 -12.07 -10.71 2.89
N ARG A 165 -12.27 -9.77 1.97
CA ARG A 165 -11.64 -9.78 0.64
C ARG A 165 -10.23 -9.22 0.62
N GLU A 166 -9.84 -8.56 1.70
CA GLU A 166 -8.57 -7.89 1.84
C GLU A 166 -8.03 -8.09 3.25
N LEU A 167 -6.75 -8.45 3.34
CA LEU A 167 -6.06 -8.69 4.60
C LEU A 167 -4.71 -7.97 4.59
N LEU A 168 -4.43 -7.23 5.66
CA LEU A 168 -3.11 -6.64 5.87
C LEU A 168 -2.34 -7.49 6.88
N LEU A 169 -1.15 -7.92 6.48
CA LEU A 169 -0.33 -8.87 7.21
C LEU A 169 1.10 -8.33 7.39
N PRO A 170 1.53 -8.02 8.62
CA PRO A 170 2.91 -7.67 8.90
C PRO A 170 3.80 -8.91 8.96
N VAL A 171 4.94 -8.89 8.28
CA VAL A 171 5.94 -9.95 8.24
C VAL A 171 7.22 -9.43 8.86
N VAL A 172 7.70 -10.07 9.92
CA VAL A 172 8.90 -9.62 10.64
C VAL A 172 10.03 -10.61 10.37
N PHE A 173 11.15 -10.11 9.86
CA PHE A 173 12.39 -10.86 9.68
C PHE A 173 13.38 -10.46 10.77
N ARG A 174 13.83 -11.45 11.55
CA ARG A 174 14.82 -11.33 12.63
C ARG A 174 15.81 -12.48 12.54
N LEU A 175 17.05 -12.23 12.92
CA LEU A 175 18.10 -13.23 13.07
C LEU A 175 18.27 -13.46 14.58
N ASP A 176 17.88 -14.65 15.04
CA ASP A 176 18.07 -15.08 16.43
C ASP A 176 19.49 -15.65 16.65
#